data_AF-A0A2C9KFV0-F1
#
_entry.id   AF-A0A2C9KFV0-F1
#
_cell.length_a   1.000
_cell.length_b   1.000
_cell.length_c   1.000
_cell.angle_alpha   90.00
_cell.angle_beta   90.00
_cell.angle_gamma   90.00
#
_symmetry.space_group_name_H-M   'P 1'
#
loop_
_entity.id
_entity.type
_entity.pdbx_description
1 polymer ?
#
loop_
_entity_poly.entity_id
_entity_poly.type
_entity_poly.pdbx_seq_one_letter_code
_entity_poly.pdbx_strand_id
1 'polypeptide(L)'
;MEVFDGIDESSRLIGHYCGNGVPNVIRTSGNHMYVVFRSDEKSYYAGKIIGTYKSHECHSFTYGIQSCENSCQCVKENTDLCINTNGECVCKPGWMSRDCSVDVNECQGVNKLCPPNSECINTIGSYICKCYLGFVQASANQSCY
;
A
#
# COMPACT_ATOMS: atom_id res chain seq x y z
N MET A 1 -29.96 8.78 2.41
CA MET A 1 -28.57 8.52 2.85
C MET A 1 -27.67 8.68 1.65
N GLU A 2 -26.59 9.42 1.79
CA GLU A 2 -25.56 9.61 0.78
C GLU A 2 -24.26 9.00 1.30
N VAL A 3 -23.53 8.30 0.45
CA VAL A 3 -22.24 7.69 0.81
C VAL A 3 -21.18 8.17 -0.15
N PHE A 4 -20.07 8.66 0.40
CA PHE A 4 -18.94 9.23 -0.33
C PHE A 4 -17.67 8.43 -0.06
N ASP A 5 -16.84 8.30 -1.11
CA ASP A 5 -15.53 7.64 -1.11
C ASP A 5 -14.44 8.65 -0.74
N GLY A 6 -14.26 8.87 0.56
CA GLY A 6 -13.31 9.85 1.11
C GLY A 6 -13.74 10.36 2.49
N ILE A 7 -13.25 11.55 2.84
CA ILE A 7 -13.33 12.11 4.20
C ILE A 7 -14.52 13.05 4.42
N ASP A 8 -15.13 13.57 3.35
CA ASP A 8 -16.17 14.60 3.41
C ASP A 8 -17.10 14.59 2.18
N GLU A 9 -18.04 15.55 2.11
CA GLU A 9 -18.99 15.71 1.00
C GLU A 9 -18.36 16.15 -0.33
N SER A 10 -17.11 16.64 -0.32
CA SER A 10 -16.38 16.98 -1.53
C SER A 10 -15.79 15.75 -2.23
N SER A 11 -15.74 14.63 -1.50
CA SER A 11 -15.24 13.36 -1.98
C SER A 11 -16.20 12.71 -3.00
N ARG A 12 -15.75 11.67 -3.70
CA ARG A 12 -16.54 11.04 -4.79
C ARG A 12 -17.82 10.38 -4.25
N LEU A 13 -18.99 10.80 -4.72
CA LEU A 13 -20.26 10.17 -4.36
C LEU A 13 -20.33 8.72 -4.88
N ILE A 14 -20.51 7.75 -3.98
CA ILE A 14 -20.74 6.34 -4.31
C ILE A 14 -22.22 6.10 -4.64
N GLY A 15 -23.14 6.69 -3.86
CA GLY A 15 -24.56 6.51 -4.09
C GLY A 15 -25.46 7.29 -3.15
N HIS A 16 -26.70 7.48 -3.61
CA HIS A 16 -27.79 8.08 -2.86
C HIS A 16 -28.91 7.04 -2.66
N TYR A 17 -29.34 6.83 -1.42
CA TYR A 17 -30.23 5.76 -1.01
C TYR A 17 -31.42 6.32 -0.22
N CYS A 18 -32.63 5.91 -0.61
CA CYS A 18 -33.88 6.28 0.05
C CYS A 18 -34.86 5.10 0.09
N GLY A 19 -35.87 5.18 0.96
CA GLY A 19 -36.85 4.12 1.16
C GLY A 19 -36.37 3.00 2.09
N ASN A 20 -37.04 1.85 2.01
CA ASN A 20 -36.84 0.72 2.93
C ASN A 20 -35.94 -0.39 2.37
N GLY A 21 -35.39 -0.20 1.16
CA GLY A 21 -34.51 -1.18 0.52
C GLY A 21 -33.13 -1.21 1.16
N VAL A 22 -32.62 -2.41 1.46
CA VAL A 22 -31.25 -2.59 1.92
C VAL A 22 -30.31 -2.51 0.70
N PRO A 23 -29.35 -1.57 0.67
CA PRO A 23 -28.37 -1.50 -0.41
C PRO A 23 -27.49 -2.75 -0.45
N ASN A 24 -26.95 -3.07 -1.63
CA ASN A 24 -25.81 -3.98 -1.74
C ASN A 24 -24.61 -3.44 -0.93
N VAL A 25 -23.67 -4.33 -0.60
CA VAL A 25 -22.45 -3.95 0.14
C VAL A 25 -21.77 -2.75 -0.54
N ILE A 26 -21.64 -1.66 0.21
CA ILE A 26 -20.99 -0.43 -0.25
C ILE A 26 -19.52 -0.48 0.14
N ARG A 27 -18.63 -0.20 -0.81
CA ARG A 27 -17.18 -0.27 -0.61
C ARG A 27 -16.48 0.98 -1.12
N THR A 28 -15.65 1.57 -0.27
CA THR A 28 -14.75 2.67 -0.60
C THR A 28 -13.49 2.15 -1.27
N SER A 29 -12.84 2.99 -2.06
CA SER A 29 -11.51 2.70 -2.62
C SER A 29 -10.42 2.86 -1.57
N GLY A 30 -10.64 3.73 -0.58
CA GLY A 30 -9.71 4.00 0.52
C GLY A 30 -10.23 3.57 1.89
N ASN A 31 -9.51 4.04 2.92
CA ASN A 31 -9.79 3.82 4.33
C ASN A 31 -10.79 4.81 4.95
N HIS A 32 -11.37 5.70 4.15
CA HIS A 32 -12.34 6.69 4.61
C HIS A 32 -13.66 6.53 3.86
N MET A 33 -14.75 6.45 4.61
CA MET A 33 -16.12 6.48 4.12
C MET A 33 -16.85 7.60 4.83
N TYR A 34 -17.41 8.54 4.07
CA TYR A 34 -18.22 9.61 4.63
C TYR A 34 -19.70 9.35 4.32
N VAL A 35 -20.53 9.28 5.36
CA VAL A 35 -21.95 8.92 5.24
C VAL A 35 -22.79 10.08 5.76
N VAL A 36 -23.68 10.60 4.91
CA VAL A 36 -24.58 11.70 5.24
C VAL A 36 -26.02 11.23 5.28
N PHE A 37 -26.69 11.54 6.38
CA PHE A 37 -28.13 11.38 6.48
C PHE A 37 -28.80 12.75 6.40
N ARG A 38 -29.78 12.88 5.50
CA ARG A 38 -30.61 14.07 5.35
C ARG A 38 -32.07 13.66 5.47
N SER A 39 -32.80 14.36 6.34
CA SER A 39 -34.25 14.28 6.49
C SER A 39 -34.86 15.65 6.20
N ASP A 40 -36.08 15.67 5.66
CA ASP A 40 -36.85 16.90 5.53
C ASP A 40 -37.60 17.25 6.83
N GLU A 41 -38.11 18.47 6.92
CA GLU A 41 -38.85 18.97 8.10
C GLU A 41 -40.30 18.45 8.17
N LYS A 42 -40.77 17.67 7.18
CA LYS A 42 -42.18 17.26 7.03
C LYS A 42 -42.45 15.77 7.30
N SER A 43 -41.58 15.11 8.05
CA SER A 43 -41.65 13.67 8.23
C SER A 43 -42.37 13.26 9.52
N TYR A 44 -43.61 12.74 9.40
CA TYR A 44 -44.33 12.00 10.45
C TYR A 44 -43.75 10.58 10.69
N TYR A 45 -42.73 10.17 9.92
CA TYR A 45 -42.14 8.84 9.94
C TYR A 45 -40.69 8.88 10.43
N ALA A 46 -40.36 8.04 11.42
CA ALA A 46 -38.99 7.88 11.90
C ALA A 46 -38.20 6.99 10.93
N GLY A 47 -37.18 7.56 10.27
CA GLY A 47 -36.18 6.80 9.52
C GLY A 47 -35.10 6.21 10.44
N LYS A 48 -34.62 5.01 10.14
CA LYS A 48 -33.51 4.37 10.86
C LYS A 48 -32.51 3.80 9.87
N ILE A 49 -31.24 4.12 10.06
CA ILE A 49 -30.13 3.46 9.36
C ILE A 49 -29.45 2.53 10.36
N ILE A 50 -29.44 1.24 10.04
CA ILE A 50 -28.65 0.24 10.75
C ILE A 50 -27.67 -0.33 9.73
N GLY A 51 -26.39 -0.22 10.03
CA GLY A 51 -25.34 -0.78 9.21
C GLY A 51 -24.20 -1.27 10.07
N THR A 52 -23.50 -2.27 9.58
CA THR A 52 -22.22 -2.71 10.13
C THR A 52 -21.14 -2.35 9.13
N TYR A 53 -20.01 -1.85 9.61
CA TYR A 53 -18.82 -1.65 8.79
C TYR A 53 -17.75 -2.65 9.20
N LYS A 54 -16.88 -3.01 8.26
CA LYS A 54 -15.68 -3.80 8.52
C LYS A 54 -14.57 -3.29 7.61
N SER A 55 -13.36 -3.16 8.14
CA SER A 55 -12.17 -3.01 7.32
C SER A 55 -12.02 -4.27 6.45
N HIS A 56 -11.75 -4.09 5.16
CA HIS A 56 -11.44 -5.22 4.31
C HIS A 56 -10.01 -5.68 4.62
N GLU A 57 -9.92 -6.70 5.45
CA GLU A 57 -8.66 -7.30 5.87
C GLU A 57 -8.55 -8.70 5.24
N CYS A 58 -7.48 -8.91 4.49
CA CYS A 58 -7.14 -10.20 3.93
C CYS A 58 -6.11 -10.89 4.82
N HIS A 59 -6.09 -12.23 4.79
CA HIS A 59 -5.00 -12.98 5.42
C HIS A 59 -3.67 -12.64 4.75
N SER A 60 -2.56 -12.83 5.46
CA SER A 60 -1.23 -12.54 4.92
C SER A 60 -1.03 -13.20 3.55
N PHE A 61 -0.56 -12.42 2.57
CA PHE A 61 -0.36 -12.85 1.18
C PHE A 61 -1.62 -13.32 0.43
N THR A 62 -2.80 -12.80 0.79
CA THR A 62 -4.02 -12.97 0.00
C THR A 62 -4.63 -11.64 -0.42
N TYR A 63 -5.38 -11.65 -1.53
CA TYR A 63 -6.02 -10.47 -2.08
C TYR A 63 -7.38 -10.79 -2.72
N GLY A 64 -8.19 -9.75 -2.89
CA GLY A 64 -9.47 -9.83 -3.59
C GLY A 64 -10.46 -8.82 -3.03
N ILE A 65 -11.10 -8.05 -3.90
CA ILE A 65 -12.02 -6.97 -3.51
C ILE A 65 -13.39 -7.47 -3.01
N GLN A 66 -13.70 -8.76 -3.15
CA GLN A 66 -14.97 -9.34 -2.68
C GLN A 66 -14.71 -10.37 -1.59
N SER A 67 -13.88 -11.35 -1.91
CA SER A 67 -13.39 -12.37 -0.99
C SER A 67 -11.90 -12.53 -1.24
N CYS A 68 -11.11 -12.55 -0.17
CA CYS A 68 -9.63 -12.64 -0.19
C CYS A 68 -9.16 -14.05 -0.61
N GLU A 69 -9.71 -14.60 -1.69
CA GLU A 69 -9.47 -15.97 -2.14
C GLU A 69 -8.24 -16.09 -3.03
N ASN A 70 -7.77 -14.98 -3.60
CA ASN A 70 -6.59 -15.02 -4.46
C ASN A 70 -5.33 -14.95 -3.60
N SER A 71 -4.33 -15.72 -3.98
CA SER A 71 -3.02 -15.72 -3.32
C SER A 71 -2.04 -14.86 -4.11
N CYS A 72 -1.30 -14.00 -3.40
CA CYS A 72 -0.28 -13.16 -4.02
C CYS A 72 0.87 -14.02 -4.53
N GLN A 73 1.36 -13.73 -5.75
CA GLN A 73 2.45 -14.48 -6.40
C GLN A 73 3.83 -13.85 -6.13
N CYS A 74 3.99 -13.15 -5.00
CA CYS A 74 5.23 -12.47 -4.63
C CYS A 74 6.21 -13.41 -3.94
N VAL A 75 7.51 -13.13 -4.04
CA VAL A 75 8.56 -13.75 -3.22
C VAL A 75 8.45 -13.20 -1.79
N LYS A 76 8.07 -14.06 -0.84
CA LYS A 76 7.73 -13.62 0.53
C LYS A 76 8.89 -12.97 1.26
N GLU A 77 10.10 -13.44 1.02
CA GLU A 77 11.33 -12.99 1.68
C GLU A 77 11.67 -11.54 1.28
N ASN A 78 11.31 -11.15 0.06
CA ASN A 78 11.70 -9.89 -0.59
C ASN A 78 10.54 -8.89 -0.73
N THR A 79 9.34 -9.30 -0.33
CA THR A 79 8.14 -8.46 -0.39
C THR A 79 7.90 -7.78 0.94
N ASP A 80 7.67 -6.47 0.91
CA ASP A 80 7.28 -5.68 2.07
C ASP A 80 5.78 -5.78 2.31
N LEU A 81 4.98 -5.60 1.25
CA LEU A 81 3.52 -5.65 1.32
C LEU A 81 2.93 -6.31 0.07
N CYS A 82 1.95 -7.20 0.25
CA CYS A 82 1.01 -7.53 -0.82
C CYS A 82 -0.26 -6.71 -0.65
N ILE A 83 -0.64 -5.95 -1.68
CA ILE A 83 -1.85 -5.15 -1.68
C ILE A 83 -3.08 -6.07 -1.72
N ASN A 84 -3.88 -6.02 -0.67
CA ASN A 84 -5.04 -6.89 -0.44
C ASN A 84 -6.21 -6.69 -1.43
N THR A 85 -6.19 -5.63 -2.26
CA THR A 85 -7.23 -5.35 -3.25
C THR A 85 -6.92 -5.96 -4.62
N ASN A 86 -5.69 -5.83 -5.11
CA ASN A 86 -5.28 -6.19 -6.47
C ASN A 86 -4.16 -7.24 -6.53
N GLY A 87 -3.54 -7.58 -5.41
CA GLY A 87 -2.46 -8.57 -5.33
C GLY A 87 -1.09 -8.06 -5.78
N GLU A 88 -0.94 -6.75 -5.96
CA GLU A 88 0.32 -6.13 -6.33
C GLU A 88 1.34 -6.20 -5.18
N CYS A 89 2.58 -6.49 -5.53
CA CYS A 89 3.67 -6.67 -4.58
C CYS A 89 4.45 -5.36 -4.45
N VAL A 90 4.54 -4.84 -3.24
CA VAL A 90 5.48 -3.78 -2.86
C VAL A 90 6.74 -4.45 -2.39
N CYS A 91 7.83 -4.26 -3.13
CA CYS A 91 9.11 -4.89 -2.83
C CYS A 91 9.85 -4.17 -1.71
N LYS A 92 10.63 -4.92 -0.93
CA LYS A 92 11.60 -4.36 0.01
C LYS A 92 12.66 -3.56 -0.75
N PRO A 93 13.32 -2.57 -0.11
CA PRO A 93 14.50 -1.92 -0.70
C PRO A 93 15.52 -2.97 -1.18
N GLY A 94 16.12 -2.74 -2.36
CA GLY A 94 17.03 -3.69 -3.01
C GLY A 94 16.35 -4.71 -3.92
N TRP A 95 15.03 -4.70 -4.04
CA TRP A 95 14.28 -5.64 -4.89
C TRP A 95 13.33 -4.92 -5.85
N MET A 96 13.14 -5.52 -7.02
CA MET A 96 12.26 -5.06 -8.10
C MET A 96 11.59 -6.25 -8.79
N SER A 97 10.93 -5.99 -9.92
CA SER A 97 9.96 -6.87 -10.62
C SER A 97 8.56 -6.82 -10.00
N ARG A 98 7.60 -7.43 -10.70
CA ARG A 98 6.21 -7.53 -10.25
C ARG A 98 6.05 -8.43 -9.02
N ASP A 99 6.96 -9.38 -8.85
CA ASP A 99 6.95 -10.44 -7.84
C ASP A 99 8.11 -10.32 -6.83
N CYS A 100 8.91 -9.25 -6.91
CA CYS A 100 10.06 -9.01 -6.03
C CYS A 100 11.16 -10.09 -6.13
N SER A 101 11.31 -10.69 -7.30
CA SER A 101 12.29 -11.76 -7.56
C SER A 101 13.61 -11.22 -8.12
N VAL A 102 13.63 -9.99 -8.61
CA VAL A 102 14.80 -9.41 -9.25
C VAL A 102 15.49 -8.46 -8.29
N ASP A 103 16.77 -8.68 -8.08
CA ASP A 103 17.66 -7.79 -7.34
C ASP A 103 17.86 -6.46 -8.06
N VAL A 104 17.83 -5.35 -7.32
CA VAL A 104 18.16 -4.03 -7.86
C VAL A 104 19.66 -3.85 -7.82
N ASN A 105 20.28 -3.62 -8.98
CA ASN A 105 21.69 -3.25 -8.99
C ASN A 105 21.88 -1.77 -8.65
N GLU A 106 22.07 -1.45 -7.37
CA GLU A 106 22.17 -0.06 -6.96
C GLU A 106 23.45 0.62 -7.50
N CYS A 107 24.49 -0.15 -7.79
CA CYS A 107 25.75 0.35 -8.37
C CYS A 107 25.62 0.86 -9.81
N GLN A 108 24.53 0.50 -10.52
CA GLN A 108 24.22 1.03 -11.86
C GLN A 108 23.34 2.30 -11.81
N GLY A 109 22.96 2.75 -10.61
CA GLY A 109 22.18 3.96 -10.41
C GLY A 109 22.94 5.24 -10.73
N VAL A 110 22.19 6.31 -11.03
CA VAL A 110 22.75 7.64 -11.36
C VAL A 110 23.32 8.35 -10.11
N ASN A 111 22.90 7.96 -8.91
CA ASN A 111 23.35 8.56 -7.66
C ASN A 111 24.63 7.90 -7.16
N LYS A 112 25.61 8.72 -6.73
CA LYS A 112 26.80 8.23 -6.02
C LYS A 112 26.40 7.71 -4.63
N LEU A 113 26.11 6.42 -4.55
CA LEU A 113 25.72 5.73 -3.30
C LEU A 113 26.91 5.46 -2.37
N CYS A 114 28.09 5.32 -2.96
CA CYS A 114 29.32 5.02 -2.23
C CYS A 114 30.20 6.26 -2.04
N PRO A 115 30.99 6.32 -0.95
CA PRO A 115 31.87 7.45 -0.69
C PRO A 115 32.97 7.61 -1.75
N PRO A 116 33.62 8.78 -1.80
CA PRO A 116 34.89 8.94 -2.51
C PRO A 116 35.89 7.86 -2.10
N ASN A 117 36.76 7.46 -3.03
CA ASN A 117 37.79 6.42 -2.82
C ASN A 117 37.24 5.02 -2.48
N SER A 118 36.04 4.70 -2.99
CA SER A 118 35.47 3.37 -2.88
C SER A 118 34.90 2.87 -4.20
N GLU A 119 34.78 1.55 -4.28
CA GLU A 119 34.13 0.81 -5.35
C GLU A 119 32.79 0.27 -4.84
N CYS A 120 31.72 0.47 -5.62
CA CYS A 120 30.42 -0.13 -5.34
C CYS A 120 30.40 -1.58 -5.84
N ILE A 121 30.03 -2.51 -4.96
CA ILE A 121 29.87 -3.92 -5.27
C ILE A 121 28.41 -4.29 -4.99
N ASN A 122 27.70 -4.69 -6.04
CA ASN A 122 26.33 -5.14 -5.92
C ASN A 122 26.25 -6.46 -5.14
N THR A 123 25.29 -6.58 -4.25
CA THR A 123 25.01 -7.80 -3.48
C THR A 123 23.53 -8.12 -3.58
N ILE A 124 23.11 -9.33 -3.20
CA ILE A 124 21.69 -9.68 -3.28
C ILE A 124 20.90 -8.94 -2.19
N GLY A 125 19.96 -8.10 -2.60
CA GLY A 125 19.10 -7.26 -1.79
C GLY A 125 19.78 -6.00 -1.25
N SER A 126 21.01 -5.67 -1.67
CA SER A 126 21.76 -4.51 -1.18
C SER A 126 23.06 -4.26 -1.96
N TYR A 127 23.89 -3.35 -1.48
CA TYR A 127 25.23 -3.11 -2.01
C TYR A 127 26.24 -2.91 -0.87
N ILE A 128 27.51 -3.17 -1.17
CA ILE A 128 28.63 -2.82 -0.29
C ILE A 128 29.57 -1.86 -1.00
N CYS A 129 30.11 -0.91 -0.24
CA CYS A 129 31.14 0.00 -0.73
C CYS A 129 32.49 -0.45 -0.19
N LYS A 130 33.38 -0.89 -1.08
CA LYS A 130 34.72 -1.36 -0.72
C LYS A 130 35.73 -0.23 -0.92
N CYS A 131 36.43 0.17 0.13
CA CYS A 131 37.50 1.17 0.00
C CYS A 131 38.65 0.66 -0.87
N TYR A 132 39.25 1.54 -1.67
CA TYR A 132 40.48 1.21 -2.39
C TYR A 132 41.63 0.91 -1.43
N LEU A 133 42.66 0.20 -1.93
CA LEU A 133 43.86 -0.13 -1.15
C LEU A 133 44.49 1.14 -0.56
N GLY A 134 44.80 1.10 0.74
CA GLY A 134 45.37 2.22 1.49
C GLY A 134 44.35 3.10 2.22
N PHE A 135 43.05 2.91 1.98
CA PHE A 135 41.98 3.62 2.69
C PHE A 135 41.29 2.71 3.73
N VAL A 136 40.88 3.28 4.85
CA VAL A 136 40.22 2.56 5.96
C VAL A 136 38.76 3.01 6.09
N GLN A 137 37.86 2.05 6.30
CA GLN A 137 36.44 2.32 6.48
C GLN A 137 36.17 2.79 7.93
N ALA A 138 35.72 4.04 8.10
CA ALA A 138 35.18 4.50 9.39
C ALA A 138 33.78 3.90 9.62
N SER A 139 33.64 3.14 10.69
CA SER A 139 32.37 2.54 11.13
C SER A 139 31.38 3.61 11.64
N ALA A 140 30.60 4.20 10.73
CA ALA A 140 29.24 4.74 10.95
C ALA A 140 28.72 5.50 9.71
N ASN A 141 29.62 6.14 8.94
CA ASN A 141 29.23 7.06 7.85
C ASN A 141 29.81 6.66 6.47
N GLN A 142 30.14 5.38 6.26
CA GLN A 142 30.67 4.86 4.99
C GLN A 142 31.72 5.83 4.41
N SER A 143 32.75 6.21 5.16
CA SER A 143 33.80 7.12 4.65
C SER A 143 35.11 6.35 4.55
N CYS A 144 35.77 6.46 3.39
CA CYS A 144 37.08 5.87 3.11
C CYS A 144 38.14 6.97 3.17
N TYR A 145 39.01 6.93 4.19
CA TYR A 145 40.11 7.89 4.41
C TYR A 145 41.47 7.20 4.45
#